data_AF-P23030-F1
#
_entry.id   AF-P23030-F1
#
_cell.length_a   1.000
_cell.length_b   1.000
_cell.length_c   1.000
_cell.angle_alpha   90.00
_cell.angle_beta   90.00
_cell.angle_gamma   90.00
#
_symmetry.space_group_name_H-M   'P 1'
#
loop_
_entity.id
_entity.type
_entity.pdbx_description
1 polymer ?
#
loop_
_entity_poly.entity_id
_entity_poly.type
_entity_poly.pdbx_seq_one_letter_code
_entity_poly.pdbx_strand_id
1 'polypeptide(L)'
;MTISASDYRHPGNFLKRTTALLCVGTALTALAFNASAACTYTIDSEWSTGFTANITLKNDTGAAINNWNVNWQYSSNRMTSGWNANFSGTNPYNATNMSWNGSIAPGQSISFGLQGEKNGSTAERPTVTGAACNSATTSSVASSSSTPTTSSSSASSVASALLLQEAQAGFCRVDGTIDNNHTGFTGSGFANTNNAQGAAVVWAIDATSSGRRTLTIRYANGGTANRNGSLVINGGSNGNYTVSLPTTGAWTTWQTATIDVDLVQGNNIVQLSATTAEGLPNIDSLSVVGGTVRAGNCGSVSSSSSVQSSSSSSSSSAASAKKFIGNITTSGAVRSDFTRYWNQITPENESKWGSVEGTRNVYNWAPLDRIYAYARQNNIPVKAHTFVWGAQSPSWLNNLSGPEVAVEIEQWIRDYCARYPDTAMIDVVNEAVPGHQPAGYAQRAFGNNWIQRVFQLARQYCPNSILILNDYNNIRWQHNEFIALAKAQGNYIDAVGLQAHELKGMTAAQVKTAIDNIWNQVGKPIYISEYDIGDTNDQVQLQNFQAHFPVFYNHPHVHGITLWGYVVGRTWIEGSGLIQDNGTPRPAMTWLINNYLNQ
;
A
#
# COMPACT_ATOMS: atom_id res chain seq x y z
N MET A 1 -61.13 -9.13 -46.26
CA MET A 1 -60.68 -9.33 -47.67
C MET A 1 -59.16 -9.17 -47.65
N THR A 2 -58.38 -10.22 -47.36
CA THR A 2 -57.65 -11.10 -48.32
C THR A 2 -56.85 -10.31 -49.37
N ILE A 3 -55.58 -10.55 -49.72
CA ILE A 3 -54.53 -11.57 -49.47
C ILE A 3 -53.20 -10.99 -50.00
N SER A 4 -52.05 -11.44 -49.47
CA SER A 4 -50.68 -11.18 -49.96
C SER A 4 -50.35 -11.95 -51.26
N ALA A 5 -49.52 -11.35 -52.12
CA ALA A 5 -49.02 -11.96 -53.35
C ALA A 5 -47.56 -12.43 -53.25
N SER A 6 -47.30 -13.51 -53.96
CA SER A 6 -46.14 -14.41 -54.01
C SER A 6 -45.22 -14.16 -55.22
N ASP A 7 -43.91 -14.10 -54.96
CA ASP A 7 -42.86 -15.03 -55.42
C ASP A 7 -42.40 -15.20 -56.90
N TYR A 8 -41.08 -15.50 -57.01
CA TYR A 8 -40.28 -16.11 -58.12
C TYR A 8 -39.85 -15.34 -59.39
N ARG A 9 -38.52 -15.31 -59.65
CA ARG A 9 -37.81 -16.05 -60.75
C ARG A 9 -36.27 -15.80 -60.83
N HIS A 10 -35.53 -16.92 -60.89
CA HIS A 10 -34.10 -17.17 -61.27
C HIS A 10 -33.86 -17.07 -62.81
N PRO A 11 -32.76 -17.55 -63.49
CA PRO A 11 -31.43 -18.16 -63.11
C PRO A 11 -30.20 -17.71 -64.00
N GLY A 12 -29.00 -18.28 -63.79
CA GLY A 12 -27.90 -18.27 -64.78
C GLY A 12 -26.62 -19.04 -64.37
N ASN A 13 -26.28 -20.11 -65.10
CA ASN A 13 -25.26 -21.16 -64.87
C ASN A 13 -23.79 -20.73 -65.11
N PHE A 14 -22.79 -21.46 -64.54
CA PHE A 14 -21.78 -22.26 -65.29
C PHE A 14 -20.78 -23.06 -64.38
N LEU A 15 -20.22 -24.11 -64.97
CA LEU A 15 -19.58 -25.37 -64.52
C LEU A 15 -18.35 -25.38 -63.57
N LYS A 16 -18.42 -26.33 -62.62
CA LYS A 16 -17.50 -27.44 -62.21
C LYS A 16 -15.99 -27.41 -62.55
N ARG A 17 -15.14 -27.56 -61.51
CA ARG A 17 -14.02 -28.53 -61.44
C ARG A 17 -13.64 -28.85 -59.98
N THR A 18 -13.56 -30.14 -59.67
CA THR A 18 -13.25 -30.75 -58.37
C THR A 18 -11.75 -30.96 -58.23
N THR A 19 -11.15 -30.50 -57.13
CA THR A 19 -9.86 -31.00 -56.62
C THR A 19 -9.95 -31.06 -55.10
N ALA A 20 -9.80 -32.27 -54.56
CA ALA A 20 -9.66 -32.50 -53.13
C ALA A 20 -8.28 -31.99 -52.67
N LEU A 21 -8.25 -31.10 -51.68
CA LEU A 21 -7.06 -30.85 -50.88
C LEU A 21 -7.32 -31.37 -49.46
N LEU A 22 -6.45 -32.29 -49.05
CA LEU A 22 -6.28 -32.76 -47.69
C LEU A 22 -6.15 -31.57 -46.72
N CYS A 23 -6.98 -31.54 -45.69
CA CYS A 23 -6.75 -30.74 -44.51
C CYS A 23 -5.51 -31.27 -43.78
N VAL A 24 -4.37 -30.60 -43.93
CA VAL A 24 -3.28 -30.69 -42.96
C VAL A 24 -3.45 -29.49 -42.02
N GLY A 25 -4.25 -29.69 -40.99
CA GLY A 25 -4.26 -28.79 -39.85
C GLY A 25 -2.96 -28.97 -39.10
N THR A 26 -2.03 -28.03 -39.25
CA THR A 26 -0.96 -27.87 -38.26
C THR A 26 -1.62 -27.46 -36.95
N ALA A 27 -1.88 -28.44 -36.11
CA ALA A 27 -2.11 -28.21 -34.70
C ALA A 27 -0.82 -27.59 -34.15
N LEU A 28 -0.77 -26.26 -34.07
CA LEU A 28 0.06 -25.62 -33.06
C LEU A 28 -0.53 -26.11 -31.73
N THR A 29 0.12 -27.09 -31.12
CA THR A 29 -0.03 -27.32 -29.68
C THR A 29 0.45 -26.04 -29.00
N ALA A 30 -0.48 -25.12 -28.78
CA ALA A 30 -0.34 -24.10 -27.76
C ALA A 30 -0.25 -24.89 -26.45
N LEU A 31 0.98 -25.07 -25.96
CA LEU A 31 1.22 -25.45 -24.58
C LEU A 31 0.50 -24.41 -23.74
N ALA A 32 -0.67 -24.79 -23.21
CA ALA A 32 -1.31 -24.05 -22.15
C ALA A 32 -0.37 -24.14 -20.95
N PHE A 33 0.50 -23.14 -20.81
CA PHE A 33 1.23 -22.92 -19.58
C PHE A 33 0.17 -22.62 -18.52
N ASN A 34 -0.19 -23.63 -17.73
CA ASN A 34 -0.78 -23.41 -16.42
C ASN A 34 0.32 -22.75 -15.58
N ALA A 35 0.47 -21.45 -15.77
CA ALA A 35 1.36 -20.65 -14.94
C ALA A 35 0.82 -20.72 -13.51
N SER A 36 1.74 -20.80 -12.55
CA SER A 36 1.45 -20.82 -11.12
C SER A 36 1.60 -19.42 -10.52
N ALA A 37 0.94 -19.14 -9.40
CA ALA A 37 1.24 -17.97 -8.59
C ALA A 37 2.67 -18.03 -8.04
N ALA A 38 3.28 -16.87 -7.87
CA ALA A 38 4.47 -16.74 -7.05
C ALA A 38 4.06 -16.75 -5.58
N CYS A 39 4.56 -17.73 -4.83
CA CYS A 39 4.32 -17.84 -3.38
C CYS A 39 5.59 -17.51 -2.61
N THR A 40 5.52 -16.53 -1.71
CA THR A 40 6.64 -16.10 -0.87
C THR A 40 6.29 -16.27 0.61
N TYR A 41 7.30 -16.61 1.43
CA TYR A 41 7.17 -16.72 2.88
C TYR A 41 8.09 -15.68 3.55
N THR A 42 7.52 -14.71 4.26
CA THR A 42 8.26 -13.60 4.87
C THR A 42 8.08 -13.63 6.38
N ILE A 43 9.17 -13.54 7.15
CA ILE A 43 9.07 -13.26 8.59
C ILE A 43 8.80 -11.78 8.77
N ASP A 44 7.68 -11.44 9.42
CA ASP A 44 7.25 -10.06 9.67
C ASP A 44 7.84 -9.52 10.98
N SER A 45 7.91 -10.37 12.00
CA SER A 45 8.53 -10.07 13.30
C SER A 45 9.05 -11.35 13.94
N GLU A 46 10.12 -11.25 14.73
CA GLU A 46 10.71 -12.36 15.46
C GLU A 46 11.13 -11.88 16.86
N TRP A 47 10.83 -12.68 17.89
CA TRP A 47 11.26 -12.47 19.28
C TRP A 47 11.92 -13.75 19.81
N SER A 48 12.34 -13.77 21.07
CA SER A 48 13.17 -14.86 21.62
C SER A 48 12.61 -16.27 21.40
N THR A 49 11.28 -16.44 21.48
CA THR A 49 10.61 -17.75 21.44
C THR A 49 9.66 -17.94 20.26
N GLY A 50 9.41 -16.90 19.44
CA GLY A 50 8.40 -16.96 18.40
C GLY A 50 8.61 -15.94 17.30
N PHE A 51 7.71 -15.97 16.34
CA PHE A 51 7.71 -15.09 15.18
C PHE A 51 6.30 -14.94 14.62
N THR A 52 6.08 -13.88 13.86
CA THR A 52 4.98 -13.78 12.90
C THR A 52 5.53 -13.83 11.49
N ALA A 53 4.77 -14.42 10.57
CA ALA A 53 5.14 -14.52 9.17
C ALA A 53 3.93 -14.29 8.26
N ASN A 54 4.19 -13.82 7.04
CA ASN A 54 3.23 -13.67 5.98
C ASN A 54 3.53 -14.63 4.83
N ILE A 55 2.49 -15.22 4.25
CA ILE A 55 2.57 -15.94 2.98
C ILE A 55 1.75 -15.16 1.95
N THR A 56 2.44 -14.68 0.92
CA THR A 56 1.84 -13.92 -0.20
C THR A 56 1.77 -14.79 -1.44
N LEU A 57 0.59 -14.83 -2.07
CA LEU A 57 0.34 -15.47 -3.35
C LEU A 57 0.07 -14.37 -4.38
N LYS A 58 1.00 -14.17 -5.32
CA LYS A 58 0.81 -13.25 -6.44
C LYS A 58 0.48 -14.02 -7.71
N ASN A 59 -0.68 -13.73 -8.31
CA ASN A 59 -1.08 -14.33 -9.57
C ASN A 59 -0.36 -13.65 -10.73
N ASP A 60 0.85 -14.12 -11.04
CA ASP A 60 1.64 -13.67 -12.20
C ASP A 60 1.21 -14.35 -13.51
N THR A 61 0.02 -14.96 -13.54
CA THR A 61 -0.51 -15.70 -14.69
C THR A 61 -1.51 -14.84 -15.47
N GLY A 62 -1.86 -15.26 -16.70
CA GLY A 62 -2.89 -14.60 -17.52
C GLY A 62 -4.34 -14.96 -17.17
N ALA A 63 -4.58 -15.86 -16.21
CA ALA A 63 -5.91 -16.34 -15.83
C ALA A 63 -6.16 -16.20 -14.32
N ALA A 64 -7.42 -16.07 -13.91
CA ALA A 64 -7.73 -16.01 -12.47
C ALA A 64 -7.45 -17.35 -11.78
N ILE A 65 -6.76 -17.31 -10.63
CA ILE A 65 -6.60 -18.47 -9.75
C ILE A 65 -7.81 -18.52 -8.83
N ASN A 66 -8.49 -19.65 -8.79
CA ASN A 66 -9.66 -19.85 -7.93
C ASN A 66 -9.39 -21.01 -6.97
N ASN A 67 -9.87 -20.88 -5.73
CA ASN A 67 -9.77 -21.88 -4.67
C ASN A 67 -8.32 -22.33 -4.40
N TRP A 68 -7.44 -21.37 -4.13
CA TRP A 68 -6.02 -21.64 -3.95
C TRP A 68 -5.76 -22.55 -2.73
N ASN A 69 -4.71 -23.35 -2.86
CA ASN A 69 -4.17 -24.18 -1.79
C ASN A 69 -2.64 -24.09 -1.79
N VAL A 70 -2.08 -23.94 -0.58
CA VAL A 70 -0.64 -23.93 -0.36
C VAL A 70 -0.24 -24.82 0.82
N ASN A 71 1.01 -25.28 0.79
CA ASN A 71 1.61 -26.18 1.78
C ASN A 71 3.03 -25.73 2.12
N TRP A 72 3.44 -25.87 3.37
CA TRP A 72 4.83 -25.66 3.79
C TRP A 72 5.18 -26.58 4.96
N GLN A 73 6.47 -26.76 5.22
CA GLN A 73 6.95 -27.60 6.31
C GLN A 73 8.13 -26.90 6.99
N TYR A 74 8.13 -26.85 8.31
CA TYR A 74 9.30 -26.48 9.10
C TYR A 74 10.11 -27.73 9.48
N SER A 75 11.42 -27.56 9.62
CA SER A 75 12.36 -28.55 10.14
C SER A 75 12.24 -28.69 11.66
N SER A 76 12.04 -27.58 12.36
CA SER A 76 12.04 -27.48 13.83
C SER A 76 10.99 -26.51 14.39
N ASN A 77 10.64 -25.43 13.67
CA ASN A 77 9.62 -24.48 14.09
C ASN A 77 8.22 -25.10 14.10
N ARG A 78 7.29 -24.46 14.82
CA ARG A 78 5.88 -24.89 14.86
C ARG A 78 4.94 -23.71 14.65
N MET A 79 3.91 -23.87 13.83
CA MET A 79 2.83 -22.87 13.73
C MET A 79 1.90 -23.01 14.93
N THR A 80 1.51 -21.88 15.54
CA THR A 80 0.60 -21.83 16.68
C THR A 80 -0.77 -21.29 16.33
N SER A 81 -0.84 -20.28 15.47
CA SER A 81 -2.10 -19.67 15.00
C SER A 81 -1.89 -19.03 13.63
N GLY A 82 -2.99 -18.62 12.99
CA GLY A 82 -2.93 -17.87 11.74
C GLY A 82 -4.24 -17.16 11.44
N TRP A 83 -4.21 -16.29 10.45
CA TRP A 83 -5.35 -15.46 10.03
C TRP A 83 -5.43 -15.37 8.49
N ASN A 84 -6.58 -14.94 7.97
CA ASN A 84 -6.89 -14.78 6.54
C ASN A 84 -6.84 -16.06 5.67
N ALA A 85 -6.72 -17.24 6.27
CA ALA A 85 -6.82 -18.54 5.60
C ALA A 85 -7.49 -19.57 6.50
N ASN A 86 -8.00 -20.64 5.90
CA ASN A 86 -8.40 -21.85 6.62
C ASN A 86 -7.16 -22.76 6.73
N PHE A 87 -6.69 -23.00 7.95
CA PHE A 87 -5.48 -23.77 8.21
C PHE A 87 -5.79 -25.21 8.60
N SER A 88 -4.95 -26.14 8.14
CA SER A 88 -4.98 -27.55 8.52
C SER A 88 -3.57 -28.16 8.52
N GLY A 89 -3.46 -29.40 9.01
CA GLY A 89 -2.17 -30.07 9.15
C GLY A 89 -1.40 -29.66 10.42
N THR A 90 -0.37 -30.44 10.74
CA THR A 90 0.45 -30.26 11.95
C THR A 90 1.93 -30.44 11.61
N ASN A 91 2.36 -29.83 10.49
CA ASN A 91 3.68 -29.97 9.84
C ASN A 91 3.83 -31.28 9.02
N PRO A 92 3.61 -31.27 7.67
CA PRO A 92 3.40 -30.10 6.84
C PRO A 92 2.07 -29.40 7.17
N TYR A 93 2.09 -28.07 7.08
CA TYR A 93 0.93 -27.22 7.23
C TYR A 93 0.31 -26.96 5.87
N ASN A 94 -1.00 -26.76 5.86
CA ASN A 94 -1.80 -26.49 4.68
C ASN A 94 -2.70 -25.28 4.94
N ALA A 95 -2.81 -24.39 3.95
CA ALA A 95 -3.72 -23.26 3.99
C ALA A 95 -4.59 -23.23 2.72
N THR A 96 -5.88 -22.98 2.90
CA THR A 96 -6.88 -22.79 1.84
C THR A 96 -7.59 -21.45 1.99
N ASN A 97 -8.20 -21.00 0.90
CA ASN A 97 -8.91 -19.74 0.88
C ASN A 97 -10.11 -19.68 1.86
N MET A 98 -10.39 -18.47 2.32
CA MET A 98 -11.68 -18.08 2.88
C MET A 98 -12.68 -17.78 1.74
N SER A 99 -13.94 -17.56 2.08
CA SER A 99 -14.99 -17.26 1.09
C SER A 99 -14.73 -15.97 0.28
N TRP A 100 -14.02 -15.00 0.86
CA TRP A 100 -13.81 -13.66 0.28
C TRP A 100 -12.49 -13.49 -0.47
N ASN A 101 -11.51 -14.39 -0.32
CA ASN A 101 -10.21 -14.34 -1.03
C ASN A 101 -9.95 -15.54 -1.93
N GLY A 102 -10.99 -16.30 -2.29
CA GLY A 102 -10.85 -17.49 -3.13
C GLY A 102 -10.39 -17.21 -4.56
N SER A 103 -10.61 -16.01 -5.08
CA SER A 103 -10.22 -15.62 -6.44
C SER A 103 -9.08 -14.61 -6.42
N ILE A 104 -8.02 -14.88 -7.17
CA ILE A 104 -6.89 -13.97 -7.39
C ILE A 104 -6.86 -13.69 -8.89
N ALA A 105 -7.22 -12.47 -9.31
CA ALA A 105 -7.17 -12.08 -10.73
C ALA A 105 -5.72 -11.91 -11.23
N PRO A 106 -5.47 -11.97 -12.56
CA PRO A 106 -4.14 -11.69 -13.12
C PRO A 106 -3.54 -10.39 -12.58
N GLY A 107 -2.28 -10.46 -12.12
CA GLY A 107 -1.54 -9.35 -11.52
C GLY A 107 -1.93 -9.00 -10.08
N GLN A 108 -2.97 -9.61 -9.51
CA GLN A 108 -3.37 -9.39 -8.13
C GLN A 108 -2.60 -10.30 -7.17
N SER A 109 -2.57 -9.91 -5.90
CA SER A 109 -2.01 -10.73 -4.82
C SER A 109 -3.01 -10.90 -3.69
N ILE A 110 -2.90 -12.01 -2.97
CA ILE A 110 -3.51 -12.18 -1.65
C ILE A 110 -2.42 -12.56 -0.66
N SER A 111 -2.68 -12.31 0.62
CA SER A 111 -1.76 -12.59 1.70
C SER A 111 -2.51 -13.16 2.90
N PHE A 112 -1.89 -14.12 3.58
CA PHE A 112 -2.35 -14.62 4.86
C PHE A 112 -1.18 -14.72 5.83
N GLY A 113 -1.44 -14.56 7.13
CA GLY A 113 -0.39 -14.54 8.14
C GLY A 113 -0.51 -15.68 9.12
N LEU A 114 0.61 -15.96 9.79
CA LEU A 114 0.73 -16.98 10.80
C LEU A 114 1.64 -16.51 11.94
N GLN A 115 1.40 -17.07 13.12
CA GLN A 115 2.31 -17.00 14.25
C GLN A 115 2.93 -18.39 14.45
N GLY A 116 4.22 -18.41 14.79
CA GLY A 116 4.92 -19.64 15.12
C GLY A 116 5.86 -19.51 16.30
N GLU A 117 6.24 -20.66 16.84
CA GLU A 117 7.23 -20.84 17.89
C GLU A 117 8.56 -21.30 17.28
N LYS A 118 9.66 -20.81 17.86
CA LYS A 118 11.04 -21.17 17.47
C LYS A 118 11.65 -22.07 18.52
N ASN A 119 12.41 -23.06 18.07
CA ASN A 119 13.23 -23.89 18.94
C ASN A 119 14.67 -23.33 19.05
N GLY A 120 14.77 -22.10 19.57
CA GLY A 120 16.05 -21.47 19.95
C GLY A 120 16.93 -20.93 18.81
N SER A 121 16.50 -21.06 17.56
CA SER A 121 17.21 -20.54 16.38
C SER A 121 16.50 -19.34 15.76
N THR A 122 17.01 -18.83 14.64
CA THR A 122 16.30 -17.89 13.77
C THR A 122 15.01 -18.51 13.24
N ALA A 123 13.99 -17.71 12.95
CA ALA A 123 12.75 -18.23 12.40
C ALA A 123 12.99 -18.89 11.02
N GLU A 124 12.46 -20.10 10.84
CA GLU A 124 12.58 -20.82 9.57
C GLU A 124 11.77 -20.15 8.46
N ARG A 125 12.32 -20.17 7.25
CA ARG A 125 11.70 -19.65 6.03
C ARG A 125 11.53 -20.77 5.00
N PRO A 126 10.49 -21.62 5.16
CA PRO A 126 10.29 -22.78 4.31
C PRO A 126 9.84 -22.37 2.91
N THR A 127 10.07 -23.25 1.94
CA THR A 127 9.49 -23.10 0.62
C THR A 127 7.98 -23.35 0.69
N VAL A 128 7.20 -22.43 0.14
CA VAL A 128 5.75 -22.61 -0.02
C VAL A 128 5.50 -23.36 -1.33
N THR A 129 4.72 -24.42 -1.22
CA THR A 129 4.37 -25.35 -2.30
C THR A 129 2.85 -25.45 -2.43
N GLY A 130 2.33 -26.24 -3.38
CA GLY A 130 0.90 -26.46 -3.57
C GLY A 130 0.42 -26.08 -4.97
N ALA A 131 -0.85 -26.36 -5.28
CA ALA A 131 -1.40 -26.15 -6.63
C ALA A 131 -1.30 -24.70 -7.10
N ALA A 132 -1.36 -23.74 -6.17
CA ALA A 132 -1.16 -22.34 -6.50
C ALA A 132 0.33 -21.99 -6.74
N CYS A 133 1.29 -22.71 -6.15
CA CYS A 133 2.70 -22.31 -6.11
C CYS A 133 3.62 -23.12 -7.04
N ASN A 134 3.27 -24.38 -7.33
CA ASN A 134 4.13 -25.32 -8.04
C ASN A 134 3.56 -25.69 -9.41
N SER A 135 4.37 -25.52 -10.45
CA SER A 135 4.21 -26.23 -11.72
C SER A 135 4.59 -27.70 -11.51
N ALA A 136 3.64 -28.58 -11.20
CA ALA A 136 3.88 -30.02 -11.09
C ALA A 136 3.00 -30.80 -12.06
N THR A 137 3.62 -31.15 -13.20
CA THR A 137 3.15 -32.10 -14.20
C THR A 137 2.71 -33.42 -13.56
N THR A 138 1.45 -33.79 -13.72
CA THR A 138 0.94 -35.14 -13.49
C THR A 138 0.06 -35.55 -14.65
N SER A 139 0.53 -36.47 -15.50
CA SER A 139 -0.28 -37.45 -16.24
C SER A 139 0.62 -38.42 -17.01
N SER A 140 0.54 -39.67 -16.57
CA SER A 140 1.03 -40.92 -17.16
C SER A 140 0.46 -41.22 -18.55
N VAL A 141 1.25 -41.81 -19.48
CA VAL A 141 0.92 -43.05 -20.24
C VAL A 141 2.06 -43.50 -21.20
N ALA A 142 2.57 -44.71 -20.94
CA ALA A 142 2.97 -45.84 -21.81
C ALA A 142 3.60 -45.68 -23.24
N SER A 143 4.71 -46.42 -23.41
CA SER A 143 5.19 -47.20 -24.59
C SER A 143 5.62 -46.41 -25.85
N SER A 144 6.73 -46.65 -26.57
CA SER A 144 7.61 -47.83 -26.75
C SER A 144 8.95 -47.42 -27.43
N SER A 145 10.02 -48.10 -27.00
CA SER A 145 11.35 -48.37 -27.60
C SER A 145 11.80 -47.74 -28.94
N SER A 146 12.94 -47.05 -28.89
CA SER A 146 14.16 -47.38 -29.68
C SER A 146 15.38 -46.63 -29.11
N THR A 147 16.43 -47.37 -28.78
CA THR A 147 17.66 -47.00 -28.05
C THR A 147 18.80 -46.52 -29.00
N PRO A 148 20.04 -46.21 -28.55
CA PRO A 148 20.50 -44.83 -28.30
C PRO A 148 21.85 -44.49 -28.99
N THR A 149 22.24 -43.21 -29.02
CA THR A 149 23.66 -42.82 -29.16
C THR A 149 23.95 -41.45 -28.56
N THR A 150 24.74 -41.49 -27.49
CA THR A 150 25.73 -40.50 -27.00
C THR A 150 25.87 -39.16 -27.74
N SER A 151 25.77 -38.04 -27.00
CA SER A 151 26.87 -37.07 -26.83
C SER A 151 26.50 -35.99 -25.80
N SER A 152 27.39 -35.86 -24.83
CA SER A 152 27.51 -34.86 -23.77
C SER A 152 27.54 -33.41 -24.26
N SER A 153 26.86 -32.50 -23.57
CA SER A 153 27.41 -31.19 -23.17
C SER A 153 26.52 -30.55 -22.10
N SER A 154 27.00 -30.61 -20.87
CA SER A 154 26.50 -29.89 -19.70
C SER A 154 26.80 -28.40 -19.88
N ALA A 155 25.75 -27.57 -20.00
CA ALA A 155 25.88 -26.12 -19.86
C ALA A 155 25.40 -25.73 -18.45
N SER A 156 26.33 -25.80 -17.48
CA SER A 156 26.18 -25.08 -16.22
C SER A 156 26.39 -23.60 -16.48
N SER A 157 25.31 -22.84 -16.68
CA SER A 157 25.39 -21.38 -16.68
C SER A 157 25.55 -20.90 -15.24
N VAL A 158 26.79 -20.63 -14.84
CA VAL A 158 27.08 -19.90 -13.59
C VAL A 158 26.40 -18.53 -13.74
N ALA A 159 25.36 -18.27 -12.94
CA ALA A 159 24.64 -17.00 -12.96
C ALA A 159 25.62 -15.89 -12.57
N SER A 160 25.93 -14.99 -13.50
CA SER A 160 26.73 -13.80 -13.24
C SER A 160 26.03 -12.92 -12.22
N ALA A 161 26.75 -12.46 -11.20
CA ALA A 161 26.21 -11.53 -10.21
C ALA A 161 25.89 -10.17 -10.87
N LEU A 162 24.72 -9.60 -10.57
CA LEU A 162 24.43 -8.21 -10.89
C LEU A 162 25.09 -7.33 -9.83
N LEU A 163 25.88 -6.35 -10.23
CA LEU A 163 26.50 -5.37 -9.35
C LEU A 163 25.83 -4.01 -9.54
N LEU A 164 25.31 -3.43 -8.47
CA LEU A 164 24.74 -2.08 -8.44
C LEU A 164 25.67 -1.16 -7.64
N GLN A 165 26.24 -0.18 -8.34
CA GLN A 165 27.09 0.88 -7.78
C GLN A 165 26.34 2.21 -7.84
N GLU A 166 26.79 3.18 -7.05
CA GLU A 166 26.33 4.56 -7.09
C GLU A 166 26.41 5.16 -8.51
N ALA A 167 25.47 6.04 -8.82
CA ALA A 167 25.33 6.69 -10.12
C ALA A 167 25.18 5.75 -11.35
N GLN A 168 24.93 4.45 -11.13
CA GLN A 168 24.61 3.49 -12.19
C GLN A 168 23.13 3.09 -12.19
N ALA A 169 22.67 2.49 -13.29
CA ALA A 169 21.29 2.00 -13.39
C ALA A 169 20.97 1.06 -12.22
N GLY A 170 19.78 1.24 -11.62
CA GLY A 170 19.35 0.47 -10.45
C GLY A 170 19.78 1.07 -9.10
N PHE A 171 20.66 2.09 -9.05
CA PHE A 171 20.84 2.90 -7.85
C PHE A 171 19.87 4.09 -7.89
N CYS A 172 18.96 4.18 -6.92
CA CYS A 172 17.84 5.12 -6.99
C CYS A 172 18.04 6.39 -6.19
N ARG A 173 18.57 6.29 -4.96
CA ARG A 173 18.94 7.43 -4.13
C ARG A 173 19.80 7.04 -2.93
N VAL A 174 20.41 8.05 -2.33
CA VAL A 174 20.93 8.05 -0.96
C VAL A 174 20.37 9.27 -0.23
N ASP A 175 19.98 9.11 1.03
CA ASP A 175 19.65 10.22 1.92
C ASP A 175 20.96 10.76 2.53
N GLY A 176 21.74 11.46 1.70
CA GLY A 176 23.10 11.92 2.04
C GLY A 176 23.87 12.29 0.78
N THR A 177 25.13 11.90 0.68
CA THR A 177 26.01 12.21 -0.46
C THR A 177 26.61 10.96 -1.07
N ILE A 178 27.09 11.09 -2.31
CA ILE A 178 28.04 10.16 -2.88
C ILE A 178 29.43 10.76 -2.69
N ASP A 179 30.26 10.11 -1.89
CA ASP A 179 31.60 10.59 -1.54
C ASP A 179 32.67 9.69 -2.18
N ASN A 180 33.89 10.20 -2.27
CA ASN A 180 35.07 9.45 -2.74
C ASN A 180 36.34 9.76 -1.93
N ASN A 181 36.16 10.28 -0.71
CA ASN A 181 37.22 10.77 0.18
C ASN A 181 37.91 9.66 1.01
N HIS A 182 37.48 8.41 0.88
CA HIS A 182 38.13 7.23 1.46
C HIS A 182 38.51 6.25 0.35
N THR A 183 39.75 5.74 0.35
CA THR A 183 40.21 4.84 -0.71
C THR A 183 39.62 3.43 -0.57
N GLY A 184 39.66 2.67 -1.66
CA GLY A 184 39.29 1.24 -1.67
C GLY A 184 37.83 0.95 -2.03
N PHE A 185 37.00 1.94 -2.36
CA PHE A 185 35.68 1.71 -2.98
C PHE A 185 35.82 1.16 -4.40
N THR A 186 34.69 0.73 -4.97
CA THR A 186 34.52 0.34 -6.37
C THR A 186 33.71 1.40 -7.09
N GLY A 187 33.90 1.58 -8.40
CA GLY A 187 33.13 2.57 -9.15
C GLY A 187 33.64 4.01 -8.96
N SER A 188 32.70 4.94 -8.82
CA SER A 188 32.94 6.39 -8.76
C SER A 188 33.02 6.96 -7.35
N GLY A 189 32.52 6.23 -6.35
CA GLY A 189 32.48 6.63 -4.95
C GLY A 189 31.79 5.59 -4.08
N PHE A 190 31.12 6.06 -3.04
CA PHE A 190 30.28 5.26 -2.15
C PHE A 190 29.15 6.13 -1.59
N ALA A 191 28.03 5.51 -1.23
CA ALA A 191 26.93 6.17 -0.57
C ALA A 191 27.26 6.44 0.90
N ASN A 192 27.24 7.72 1.27
CA ASN A 192 27.39 8.22 2.63
C ASN A 192 26.06 8.82 3.08
N THR A 193 25.32 8.09 3.91
CA THR A 193 24.05 8.61 4.45
C THR A 193 24.29 9.70 5.49
N ASN A 194 23.34 10.62 5.61
CA ASN A 194 23.27 11.51 6.76
C ASN A 194 23.28 10.70 8.08
N ASN A 195 23.92 11.26 9.12
CA ASN A 195 23.87 10.72 10.48
C ASN A 195 22.47 10.94 11.08
N ALA A 196 21.52 10.11 10.66
CA ALA A 196 20.17 10.10 11.16
C ALA A 196 19.59 8.69 11.09
N GLN A 197 18.84 8.29 12.12
CA GLN A 197 18.04 7.08 12.07
C GLN A 197 17.01 7.21 10.94
N GLY A 198 16.88 6.16 10.12
CA GLY A 198 16.01 6.13 8.95
C GLY A 198 16.65 6.62 7.64
N ALA A 199 17.81 7.28 7.68
CA ALA A 199 18.54 7.64 6.46
C ALA A 199 18.86 6.39 5.64
N ALA A 200 18.62 6.43 4.33
CA ALA A 200 18.58 5.23 3.51
C ALA A 200 19.45 5.28 2.24
N VAL A 201 19.79 4.10 1.75
CA VAL A 201 20.23 3.87 0.37
C VAL A 201 19.20 2.98 -0.31
N VAL A 202 18.80 3.33 -1.53
CA VAL A 202 17.72 2.64 -2.25
C VAL A 202 18.18 2.21 -3.64
N TRP A 203 17.88 0.95 -3.97
CA TRP A 203 18.12 0.34 -5.27
C TRP A 203 16.83 -0.21 -5.89
N ALA A 204 16.88 -0.50 -7.18
CA ALA A 204 15.87 -1.23 -7.92
C ALA A 204 16.50 -2.44 -8.63
N ILE A 205 15.87 -3.61 -8.51
CA ILE A 205 16.29 -4.88 -9.13
C ILE A 205 15.12 -5.46 -9.90
N ASP A 206 15.28 -5.65 -11.20
CA ASP A 206 14.29 -6.33 -12.03
C ASP A 206 14.64 -7.81 -12.13
N ALA A 207 13.79 -8.66 -11.55
CA ALA A 207 13.94 -10.10 -11.53
C ALA A 207 13.01 -10.75 -12.57
N THR A 208 13.58 -11.62 -13.41
CA THR A 208 12.79 -12.33 -14.44
C THR A 208 11.85 -13.40 -13.87
N SER A 209 12.08 -13.83 -12.63
CA SER A 209 11.26 -14.78 -11.90
C SER A 209 11.26 -14.46 -10.42
N SER A 210 10.17 -14.79 -9.74
CA SER A 210 10.10 -14.77 -8.28
C SER A 210 11.03 -15.82 -7.69
N GLY A 211 11.57 -15.55 -6.50
CA GLY A 211 12.35 -16.51 -5.72
C GLY A 211 13.49 -15.87 -4.95
N ARG A 212 14.19 -16.73 -4.20
CA ARG A 212 15.29 -16.32 -3.32
C ARG A 212 16.49 -15.80 -4.12
N ARG A 213 17.07 -14.70 -3.63
CA ARG A 213 18.28 -14.05 -4.13
C ARG A 213 19.19 -13.79 -2.95
N THR A 214 20.49 -13.90 -3.18
CA THR A 214 21.51 -13.54 -2.21
C THR A 214 21.99 -12.13 -2.52
N LEU A 215 21.81 -11.23 -1.56
CA LEU A 215 22.34 -9.87 -1.61
C LEU A 215 23.64 -9.79 -0.82
N THR A 216 24.66 -9.18 -1.40
CA THR A 216 25.93 -8.87 -0.72
C THR A 216 26.18 -7.37 -0.76
N ILE A 217 26.17 -6.75 0.42
CA ILE A 217 26.42 -5.33 0.62
C ILE A 217 27.90 -5.15 0.96
N ARG A 218 28.63 -4.35 0.18
CA ARG A 218 30.00 -3.95 0.48
C ARG A 218 29.99 -2.63 1.25
N TYR A 219 30.66 -2.59 2.40
CA TYR A 219 30.58 -1.45 3.31
C TYR A 219 31.88 -1.21 4.09
N ALA A 220 32.08 0.00 4.58
CA ALA A 220 33.15 0.35 5.52
C ALA A 220 32.57 1.10 6.73
N ASN A 221 32.82 0.59 7.93
CA ASN A 221 32.36 1.17 9.19
C ASN A 221 33.58 1.52 10.07
N GLY A 222 34.12 2.71 9.89
CA GLY A 222 35.22 3.23 10.71
C GLY A 222 34.80 3.76 12.08
N GLY A 223 33.51 3.65 12.44
CA GLY A 223 33.01 4.03 13.76
C GLY A 223 33.42 3.04 14.86
N THR A 224 33.05 3.37 16.09
CA THR A 224 33.33 2.54 17.28
C THR A 224 32.21 1.55 17.62
N ALA A 225 31.09 1.61 16.91
CA ALA A 225 29.92 0.76 17.14
C ALA A 225 29.33 0.23 15.82
N ASN A 226 28.55 -0.84 15.91
CA ASN A 226 27.83 -1.41 14.76
C ASN A 226 26.80 -0.39 14.25
N ARG A 227 26.72 -0.23 12.93
CA ARG A 227 25.75 0.65 12.26
C ARG A 227 24.77 -0.18 11.43
N ASN A 228 24.02 -1.05 12.12
CA ASN A 228 23.12 -2.01 11.47
C ASN A 228 22.05 -1.30 10.61
N GLY A 229 21.56 -2.03 9.60
CA GLY A 229 20.52 -1.54 8.69
C GLY A 229 19.25 -2.39 8.74
N SER A 230 18.11 -1.73 8.55
CA SER A 230 16.83 -2.36 8.21
C SER A 230 16.73 -2.42 6.69
N LEU A 231 16.73 -3.62 6.13
CA LEU A 231 16.62 -3.87 4.71
C LEU A 231 15.18 -4.28 4.38
N VAL A 232 14.51 -3.47 3.57
CA VAL A 232 13.09 -3.59 3.25
C VAL A 232 12.94 -3.82 1.74
N ILE A 233 12.21 -4.85 1.35
CA ILE A 233 11.94 -5.17 -0.07
C ILE A 233 10.50 -4.80 -0.41
N ASN A 234 10.31 -3.97 -1.44
CA ASN A 234 9.01 -3.49 -1.92
C ASN A 234 8.13 -2.91 -0.80
N GLY A 235 8.71 -2.02 0.02
CA GLY A 235 8.04 -1.44 1.19
C GLY A 235 7.82 -2.42 2.35
N GLY A 236 8.27 -3.67 2.23
CA GLY A 236 8.13 -4.72 3.24
C GLY A 236 7.21 -5.85 2.79
N SER A 237 6.53 -5.69 1.65
CA SER A 237 5.65 -6.72 1.07
C SER A 237 6.39 -8.03 0.71
N ASN A 238 7.71 -7.97 0.54
CA ASN A 238 8.56 -9.15 0.29
C ASN A 238 9.58 -9.41 1.43
N GLY A 239 9.29 -8.83 2.60
CA GLY A 239 10.03 -9.06 3.84
C GLY A 239 10.85 -7.87 4.29
N ASN A 240 11.03 -7.82 5.60
CA ASN A 240 11.94 -6.92 6.31
C ASN A 240 13.07 -7.77 6.90
N TYR A 241 14.29 -7.29 6.77
CA TYR A 241 15.49 -8.00 7.15
C TYR A 241 16.40 -7.08 7.97
N THR A 242 17.11 -7.63 8.95
CA THR A 242 18.16 -6.89 9.66
C THR A 242 19.51 -7.26 9.07
N VAL A 243 20.25 -6.25 8.62
CA VAL A 243 21.62 -6.41 8.12
C VAL A 243 22.58 -5.96 9.21
N SER A 244 23.37 -6.89 9.73
CA SER A 244 24.44 -6.59 10.67
C SER A 244 25.62 -5.96 9.93
N LEU A 245 26.01 -4.75 10.35
CA LEU A 245 27.11 -3.99 9.75
C LEU A 245 28.12 -3.57 10.84
N PRO A 246 28.90 -4.54 11.37
CA PRO A 246 29.85 -4.29 12.45
C PRO A 246 30.98 -3.35 12.04
N THR A 247 31.72 -2.84 13.01
CA THR A 247 32.90 -2.00 12.75
C THR A 247 33.91 -2.75 11.86
N THR A 248 34.48 -2.06 10.89
CA THR A 248 35.55 -2.57 10.03
C THR A 248 36.93 -2.07 10.46
N GLY A 249 36.99 -1.30 11.55
CA GLY A 249 38.22 -0.73 12.13
C GLY A 249 38.69 0.57 11.49
N ALA A 250 38.37 0.83 10.20
CA ALA A 250 38.67 2.09 9.52
C ALA A 250 37.73 2.32 8.32
N TRP A 251 37.49 3.58 7.95
CA TRP A 251 36.68 3.97 6.79
C TRP A 251 37.28 3.58 5.42
N THR A 252 38.54 3.17 5.41
CA THR A 252 39.26 2.62 4.23
C THR A 252 39.31 1.08 4.23
N THR A 253 38.76 0.44 5.27
CA THR A 253 38.70 -1.03 5.37
C THR A 253 37.28 -1.49 5.01
N TRP A 254 37.16 -2.08 3.83
CA TRP A 254 35.89 -2.54 3.28
C TRP A 254 35.66 -4.02 3.58
N GLN A 255 34.45 -4.36 4.00
CA GLN A 255 33.98 -5.72 4.26
C GLN A 255 32.67 -5.97 3.52
N THR A 256 32.15 -7.19 3.58
CA THR A 256 30.86 -7.54 2.98
C THR A 256 29.91 -8.13 4.01
N ALA A 257 28.62 -7.80 3.89
CA ALA A 257 27.53 -8.44 4.62
C ALA A 257 26.61 -9.12 3.62
N THR A 258 26.30 -10.39 3.84
CA THR A 258 25.47 -11.19 2.93
C THR A 258 24.13 -11.52 3.57
N ILE A 259 23.05 -11.45 2.80
CA ILE A 259 21.70 -11.74 3.25
C ILE A 259 20.86 -12.34 2.12
N ASP A 260 20.14 -13.41 2.42
CA ASP A 260 19.16 -13.98 1.48
C ASP A 260 17.81 -13.27 1.62
N VAL A 261 17.28 -12.84 0.49
CA VAL A 261 15.98 -12.16 0.39
C VAL A 261 15.13 -12.81 -0.68
N ASP A 262 13.81 -12.71 -0.55
CA ASP A 262 12.89 -13.12 -1.61
C ASP A 262 12.53 -11.91 -2.48
N LEU A 263 12.75 -12.03 -3.79
CA LEU A 263 12.28 -11.06 -4.79
C LEU A 263 11.10 -11.65 -5.55
N VAL A 264 10.20 -10.79 -6.03
CA VAL A 264 9.13 -11.19 -6.97
C VAL A 264 9.53 -10.91 -8.40
N GLN A 265 8.90 -11.59 -9.35
CA GLN A 265 9.04 -11.29 -10.77
C GLN A 265 8.65 -9.83 -11.05
N GLY A 266 9.49 -9.16 -11.84
CA GLY A 266 9.39 -7.75 -12.18
C GLY A 266 10.32 -6.88 -11.34
N ASN A 267 10.00 -5.59 -11.25
CA ASN A 267 10.82 -4.58 -10.59
C ASN A 267 10.63 -4.63 -9.07
N ASN A 268 11.73 -4.79 -8.32
CA ASN A 268 11.76 -4.80 -6.87
C ASN A 268 12.55 -3.60 -6.34
N ILE A 269 11.97 -2.84 -5.42
CA ILE A 269 12.66 -1.77 -4.70
C ILE A 269 13.31 -2.35 -3.44
N VAL A 270 14.60 -2.10 -3.27
CA VAL A 270 15.40 -2.56 -2.13
C VAL A 270 15.89 -1.33 -1.36
N GLN A 271 15.43 -1.16 -0.12
CA GLN A 271 15.79 -0.01 0.71
C GLN A 271 16.55 -0.49 1.96
N LEU A 272 17.78 -0.03 2.14
CA LEU A 272 18.55 -0.21 3.37
C LEU A 272 18.49 1.10 4.17
N SER A 273 17.92 1.08 5.37
CA SER A 273 17.75 2.24 6.25
C SER A 273 18.54 2.09 7.55
N ALA A 274 19.16 3.17 8.03
CA ALA A 274 19.87 3.20 9.30
C ALA A 274 18.95 2.90 10.49
N THR A 275 19.35 2.00 11.38
CA THR A 275 18.59 1.73 12.63
C THR A 275 19.08 2.57 13.82
N THR A 276 20.13 3.36 13.63
CA THR A 276 20.76 4.18 14.68
C THR A 276 20.87 5.63 14.24
N ALA A 277 20.94 6.57 15.20
CA ALA A 277 21.12 7.99 14.94
C ALA A 277 22.41 8.31 14.17
N GLU A 278 23.41 7.43 14.21
CA GLU A 278 24.69 7.57 13.52
C GLU A 278 24.62 7.35 11.99
N GLY A 279 23.45 7.05 11.43
CA GLY A 279 23.32 6.71 10.00
C GLY A 279 23.84 5.30 9.67
N LEU A 280 23.90 4.98 8.38
CA LEU A 280 24.57 3.77 7.89
C LEU A 280 26.10 3.95 7.92
N PRO A 281 26.87 2.86 7.81
CA PRO A 281 28.26 2.97 7.39
C PRO A 281 28.34 3.39 5.91
N ASN A 282 29.54 3.65 5.41
CA ASN A 282 29.73 3.91 3.99
C ASN A 282 29.34 2.66 3.20
N ILE A 283 28.36 2.78 2.30
CA ILE A 283 27.87 1.68 1.47
C ILE A 283 28.41 1.87 0.06
N ASP A 284 29.24 0.95 -0.39
CA ASP A 284 29.90 1.03 -1.68
C ASP A 284 29.07 0.38 -2.79
N SER A 285 28.69 -0.89 -2.63
CA SER A 285 27.97 -1.61 -3.67
C SER A 285 27.01 -2.67 -3.14
N LEU A 286 26.03 -3.01 -3.97
CA LEU A 286 25.09 -4.11 -3.75
C LEU A 286 25.25 -5.13 -4.88
N SER A 287 25.65 -6.35 -4.53
CA SER A 287 25.71 -7.48 -5.46
C SER A 287 24.51 -8.41 -5.27
N VAL A 288 23.95 -8.93 -6.37
CA VAL A 288 22.77 -9.79 -6.38
C VAL A 288 23.09 -11.09 -7.11
N VAL A 289 22.92 -12.21 -6.44
CA VAL A 289 23.13 -13.57 -6.98
C VAL A 289 21.85 -14.39 -6.88
N GLY A 290 21.59 -15.20 -7.92
CA GLY A 290 20.43 -16.09 -8.02
C GLY A 290 19.45 -15.65 -9.10
N GLY A 291 18.93 -16.62 -9.87
CA GLY A 291 18.05 -16.36 -11.02
C GLY A 291 18.65 -15.42 -12.07
N THR A 292 17.82 -14.93 -12.99
CA THR A 292 18.21 -13.86 -13.92
C THR A 292 17.66 -12.53 -13.41
N VAL A 293 18.57 -11.61 -13.10
CA VAL A 293 18.28 -10.26 -12.57
C VAL A 293 19.01 -9.21 -13.41
N ARG A 294 18.46 -7.98 -13.47
CA ARG A 294 19.09 -6.80 -14.07
C ARG A 294 18.79 -5.55 -13.22
N ALA A 295 19.48 -4.46 -13.50
CA ALA A 295 19.18 -3.16 -12.90
C ALA A 295 17.70 -2.79 -13.15
N GLY A 296 16.99 -2.48 -12.07
CA GLY A 296 15.57 -2.12 -12.10
C GLY A 296 15.33 -0.63 -12.39
N ASN A 297 14.06 -0.28 -12.53
CA ASN A 297 13.60 1.08 -12.73
C ASN A 297 13.33 1.76 -11.38
N CYS A 298 13.93 2.92 -11.16
CA CYS A 298 13.79 3.71 -9.93
C CYS A 298 12.48 4.52 -9.84
N GLY A 299 11.69 4.63 -10.92
CA GLY A 299 10.38 5.27 -10.90
C GLY A 299 10.36 6.62 -10.13
N SER A 300 9.38 6.77 -9.24
CA SER A 300 9.19 7.94 -8.37
C SER A 300 9.94 7.86 -7.03
N VAL A 301 10.77 6.83 -6.79
CA VAL A 301 11.58 6.72 -5.55
C VAL A 301 12.90 7.51 -5.58
N SER A 302 13.20 8.20 -6.68
CA SER A 302 14.31 9.14 -6.79
C SER A 302 14.00 10.43 -6.01
N SER A 303 14.78 10.72 -4.97
CA SER A 303 14.69 11.96 -4.21
C SER A 303 15.19 13.15 -5.03
N SER A 304 14.47 14.25 -4.90
CA SER A 304 14.71 15.55 -5.50
C SER A 304 15.96 16.23 -4.93
N SER A 305 17.11 16.09 -5.61
CA SER A 305 18.26 16.97 -5.38
C SER A 305 19.28 16.92 -6.52
N SER A 306 18.96 17.58 -7.64
CA SER A 306 19.97 18.25 -8.47
C SER A 306 19.29 19.32 -9.31
N VAL A 307 19.41 20.57 -8.87
CA VAL A 307 19.06 21.75 -9.65
C VAL A 307 20.09 21.85 -10.78
N GLN A 308 19.69 21.53 -12.01
CA GLN A 308 20.44 21.95 -13.18
C GLN A 308 19.48 22.53 -14.22
N SER A 309 19.61 23.84 -14.34
CA SER A 309 18.92 24.73 -15.26
C SER A 309 19.15 24.29 -16.70
N SER A 310 18.09 23.91 -17.42
CA SER A 310 18.00 24.16 -18.85
C SER A 310 16.54 24.19 -19.29
N SER A 311 16.21 25.31 -19.92
CA SER A 311 14.93 25.72 -20.47
C SER A 311 14.50 24.84 -21.66
N SER A 312 13.25 24.37 -21.66
CA SER A 312 12.35 24.47 -22.82
C SER A 312 10.95 23.94 -22.48
N SER A 313 10.02 24.89 -22.40
CA SER A 313 8.59 24.79 -22.68
C SER A 313 8.02 23.43 -23.13
N SER A 314 7.20 22.82 -22.28
CA SER A 314 5.89 22.35 -22.71
C SER A 314 4.94 22.34 -21.51
N SER A 315 4.09 23.38 -21.47
CA SER A 315 2.91 23.44 -20.62
C SER A 315 1.96 22.30 -21.02
N SER A 316 2.05 21.17 -20.34
CA SER A 316 0.94 20.22 -20.27
C SER A 316 0.09 20.65 -19.08
N SER A 317 -0.98 21.36 -19.39
CA SER A 317 -2.10 21.54 -18.46
C SER A 317 -2.51 20.16 -17.97
N ALA A 318 -2.14 19.83 -16.74
CA ALA A 318 -2.73 18.71 -16.03
C ALA A 318 -4.24 18.99 -16.01
N ALA A 319 -4.99 18.29 -16.87
CA ALA A 319 -6.43 18.25 -16.76
C ALA A 319 -6.72 17.82 -15.32
N SER A 320 -7.24 18.76 -14.52
CA SER A 320 -7.63 18.54 -13.13
C SER A 320 -8.44 17.26 -13.08
N ALA A 321 -7.90 16.19 -12.50
CA ALA A 321 -8.71 15.04 -12.13
C ALA A 321 -9.92 15.60 -11.36
N LYS A 322 -11.15 15.24 -11.79
CA LYS A 322 -12.38 15.74 -11.15
C LYS A 322 -12.27 15.48 -9.64
N LYS A 323 -12.46 16.51 -8.81
CA LYS A 323 -12.47 16.37 -7.35
C LYS A 323 -13.58 15.41 -6.95
N PHE A 324 -13.33 14.56 -5.96
CA PHE A 324 -14.40 13.73 -5.41
C PHE A 324 -15.29 14.56 -4.48
N ILE A 325 -16.57 14.16 -4.42
CA ILE A 325 -17.52 14.53 -3.38
C ILE A 325 -17.98 13.23 -2.73
N GLY A 326 -17.48 12.98 -1.53
CA GLY A 326 -17.68 11.76 -0.77
C GLY A 326 -18.53 11.96 0.49
N ASN A 327 -18.76 10.85 1.17
CA ASN A 327 -19.51 10.83 2.42
C ASN A 327 -19.07 9.65 3.29
N ILE A 328 -19.56 9.61 4.52
CA ILE A 328 -19.36 8.50 5.44
C ILE A 328 -20.37 7.36 5.26
N THR A 329 -20.07 6.21 5.85
CA THR A 329 -21.08 5.17 6.13
C THR A 329 -22.23 5.71 6.97
N THR A 330 -23.37 5.02 6.99
CA THR A 330 -24.53 5.37 7.81
C THR A 330 -24.79 4.25 8.80
N SER A 331 -24.50 4.49 10.08
CA SER A 331 -24.78 3.53 11.17
C SER A 331 -24.18 2.13 10.94
N GLY A 332 -22.90 2.02 10.56
CA GLY A 332 -22.24 0.72 10.41
C GLY A 332 -22.36 0.07 9.02
N ALA A 333 -22.99 0.75 8.06
CA ALA A 333 -23.33 0.19 6.75
C ALA A 333 -23.24 1.22 5.60
N VAL A 334 -23.04 0.71 4.39
CA VAL A 334 -23.17 1.50 3.17
C VAL A 334 -24.62 1.42 2.68
N ARG A 335 -25.28 2.57 2.51
CA ARG A 335 -26.64 2.60 1.93
C ARG A 335 -26.61 2.17 0.47
N SER A 336 -27.66 1.48 0.03
CA SER A 336 -27.77 1.03 -1.37
C SER A 336 -27.84 2.18 -2.39
N ASP A 337 -28.18 3.39 -1.95
CA ASP A 337 -28.22 4.61 -2.76
C ASP A 337 -26.94 5.46 -2.67
N PHE A 338 -25.87 4.97 -2.03
CA PHE A 338 -24.66 5.78 -1.76
C PHE A 338 -24.04 6.37 -3.03
N THR A 339 -23.84 5.54 -4.06
CA THR A 339 -23.21 5.95 -5.33
C THR A 339 -24.13 6.75 -6.25
N ARG A 340 -25.38 6.98 -5.85
CA ARG A 340 -26.25 7.98 -6.48
C ARG A 340 -25.75 9.39 -6.24
N TYR A 341 -25.08 9.63 -5.12
CA TYR A 341 -24.69 10.97 -4.67
C TYR A 341 -23.18 11.13 -4.52
N TRP A 342 -22.49 10.06 -4.11
CA TRP A 342 -21.12 10.15 -3.60
C TRP A 342 -20.17 9.26 -4.40
N ASN A 343 -18.98 9.78 -4.70
CA ASN A 343 -17.95 9.07 -5.46
C ASN A 343 -16.67 8.81 -4.64
N GLN A 344 -16.77 8.87 -3.31
CA GLN A 344 -15.73 8.50 -2.34
C GLN A 344 -16.41 8.09 -1.03
N ILE A 345 -15.84 7.12 -0.30
CA ILE A 345 -16.39 6.66 0.99
C ILE A 345 -15.36 6.68 2.12
N THR A 346 -15.78 7.15 3.30
CA THR A 346 -15.01 7.09 4.54
C THR A 346 -15.80 6.26 5.57
N PRO A 347 -15.23 5.24 6.22
CA PRO A 347 -15.92 4.60 7.34
C PRO A 347 -16.04 5.59 8.52
N GLU A 348 -17.26 5.83 9.02
CA GLU A 348 -17.51 6.78 10.12
C GLU A 348 -16.77 6.35 11.41
N ASN A 349 -16.84 5.05 11.73
CA ASN A 349 -16.28 4.49 12.95
C ASN A 349 -15.57 3.14 12.71
N GLU A 350 -15.90 2.46 11.63
CA GLU A 350 -15.53 1.07 11.38
C GLU A 350 -14.03 0.90 11.11
N SER A 351 -13.32 1.96 10.72
CA SER A 351 -11.84 1.97 10.59
C SER A 351 -11.09 2.57 11.77
N LYS A 352 -11.77 3.03 12.82
CA LYS A 352 -11.10 3.50 14.03
C LYS A 352 -10.53 2.29 14.78
N TRP A 353 -9.31 2.40 15.29
CA TRP A 353 -8.57 1.26 15.86
C TRP A 353 -9.37 0.52 16.95
N GLY A 354 -9.99 1.23 17.89
CA GLY A 354 -10.81 0.60 18.93
C GLY A 354 -12.04 -0.16 18.41
N SER A 355 -12.59 0.20 17.26
CA SER A 355 -13.70 -0.51 16.62
C SER A 355 -13.26 -1.83 15.99
N VAL A 356 -12.04 -1.85 15.44
CA VAL A 356 -11.49 -3.03 14.78
C VAL A 356 -10.83 -3.96 15.79
N GLU A 357 -10.18 -3.44 16.82
CA GLU A 357 -9.42 -4.22 17.79
C GLU A 357 -9.80 -3.88 19.24
N GLY A 358 -11.09 -3.99 19.55
CA GLY A 358 -11.59 -3.75 20.91
C GLY A 358 -11.03 -4.72 21.96
N THR A 359 -10.52 -5.88 21.53
CA THR A 359 -9.78 -6.86 22.34
C THR A 359 -8.43 -7.12 21.68
N ARG A 360 -7.34 -7.01 22.43
CA ARG A 360 -5.96 -7.15 21.91
C ARG A 360 -5.79 -8.45 21.14
N ASN A 361 -5.23 -8.38 19.93
CA ASN A 361 -5.04 -9.48 18.98
C ASN A 361 -6.32 -10.17 18.49
N VAL A 362 -7.50 -9.56 18.67
CA VAL A 362 -8.77 -10.06 18.14
C VAL A 362 -9.41 -8.98 17.27
N TYR A 363 -9.27 -9.15 15.96
CA TYR A 363 -9.79 -8.19 14.99
C TYR A 363 -11.23 -8.48 14.57
N ASN A 364 -12.04 -7.42 14.50
CA ASN A 364 -13.37 -7.40 13.92
C ASN A 364 -13.35 -6.68 12.56
N TRP A 365 -12.82 -7.35 11.53
CA TRP A 365 -12.71 -6.80 10.18
C TRP A 365 -14.04 -6.76 9.41
N ALA A 366 -15.05 -7.53 9.82
CA ALA A 366 -16.26 -7.75 9.03
C ALA A 366 -17.02 -6.47 8.60
N PRO A 367 -17.11 -5.40 9.42
CA PRO A 367 -17.70 -4.15 8.95
C PRO A 367 -16.90 -3.48 7.81
N LEU A 368 -15.57 -3.41 7.94
CA LEU A 368 -14.71 -2.85 6.90
C LEU A 368 -14.69 -3.70 5.64
N ASP A 369 -14.67 -5.03 5.77
CA ASP A 369 -14.72 -5.94 4.62
C ASP A 369 -15.94 -5.65 3.73
N ARG A 370 -17.11 -5.38 4.33
CA ARG A 370 -18.33 -4.99 3.61
C ARG A 370 -18.19 -3.65 2.90
N ILE A 371 -17.56 -2.66 3.55
CA ILE A 371 -17.35 -1.32 2.98
C ILE A 371 -16.38 -1.39 1.80
N TYR A 372 -15.25 -2.05 1.96
CA TYR A 372 -14.27 -2.23 0.87
C TYR A 372 -14.84 -3.07 -0.27
N ALA A 373 -15.63 -4.12 0.00
CA ALA A 373 -16.32 -4.87 -1.04
C ALA A 373 -17.26 -3.98 -1.87
N TYR A 374 -18.07 -3.15 -1.20
CA TYR A 374 -18.93 -2.17 -1.88
C TYR A 374 -18.12 -1.17 -2.71
N ALA A 375 -17.05 -0.62 -2.12
CA ALA A 375 -16.20 0.38 -2.76
C ALA A 375 -15.53 -0.16 -4.03
N ARG A 376 -14.98 -1.38 -3.96
CA ARG A 376 -14.39 -2.10 -5.11
C ARG A 376 -15.44 -2.39 -6.19
N GLN A 377 -16.63 -2.86 -5.79
CA GLN A 377 -17.73 -3.14 -6.72
C GLN A 377 -18.17 -1.88 -7.50
N ASN A 378 -18.13 -0.72 -6.86
CA ASN A 378 -18.57 0.55 -7.45
C ASN A 378 -17.41 1.45 -7.95
N ASN A 379 -16.17 0.97 -7.87
CA ASN A 379 -14.96 1.71 -8.25
C ASN A 379 -14.86 3.11 -7.62
N ILE A 380 -15.12 3.21 -6.31
CA ILE A 380 -14.96 4.44 -5.53
C ILE A 380 -13.80 4.31 -4.53
N PRO A 381 -12.97 5.35 -4.35
CA PRO A 381 -11.88 5.32 -3.38
C PRO A 381 -12.38 5.29 -1.94
N VAL A 382 -11.66 4.55 -1.09
CA VAL A 382 -11.85 4.55 0.37
C VAL A 382 -10.82 5.48 1.02
N LYS A 383 -11.28 6.36 1.92
CA LYS A 383 -10.42 7.05 2.89
C LYS A 383 -10.51 6.33 4.23
N ALA A 384 -9.41 5.78 4.72
CA ALA A 384 -9.36 5.19 6.05
C ALA A 384 -9.35 6.31 7.12
N HIS A 385 -10.24 6.18 8.09
CA HIS A 385 -10.33 7.09 9.23
C HIS A 385 -10.44 6.27 10.52
N THR A 386 -9.39 6.18 11.34
CA THR A 386 -8.05 6.79 11.26
C THR A 386 -7.05 5.83 11.94
N PHE A 387 -5.76 5.93 11.63
CA PHE A 387 -4.76 5.03 12.20
C PHE A 387 -4.43 5.36 13.67
N VAL A 388 -4.11 6.63 13.97
CA VAL A 388 -3.72 7.06 15.32
C VAL A 388 -4.48 8.31 15.73
N TRP A 389 -5.29 8.18 16.79
CA TRP A 389 -6.10 9.24 17.38
C TRP A 389 -6.17 9.06 18.91
N GLY A 390 -6.22 10.16 19.66
CA GLY A 390 -6.36 10.11 21.12
C GLY A 390 -7.72 9.59 21.59
N ALA A 391 -8.76 9.71 20.77
CA ALA A 391 -10.07 9.13 21.02
C ALA A 391 -10.27 7.81 20.26
N GLN A 392 -11.19 6.98 20.76
CA GLN A 392 -11.58 5.68 20.17
C GLN A 392 -10.40 4.75 19.81
N SER A 393 -9.28 4.87 20.55
CA SER A 393 -8.21 3.88 20.57
C SER A 393 -8.56 2.73 21.52
N PRO A 394 -7.98 1.53 21.32
CA PRO A 394 -8.26 0.41 22.21
C PRO A 394 -7.84 0.68 23.66
N SER A 395 -8.75 0.47 24.62
CA SER A 395 -8.50 0.77 26.04
C SER A 395 -7.40 -0.08 26.66
N TRP A 396 -7.11 -1.26 26.10
CA TRP A 396 -6.04 -2.14 26.57
C TRP A 396 -4.63 -1.56 26.35
N LEU A 397 -4.47 -0.56 25.47
CA LEU A 397 -3.21 0.19 25.30
C LEU A 397 -2.78 0.92 26.58
N ASN A 398 -3.72 1.25 27.46
CA ASN A 398 -3.44 1.95 28.72
C ASN A 398 -2.63 1.11 29.70
N ASN A 399 -2.66 -0.22 29.56
CA ASN A 399 -1.95 -1.16 30.43
C ASN A 399 -0.58 -1.57 29.87
N LEU A 400 -0.18 -1.01 28.72
CA LEU A 400 1.06 -1.33 28.03
C LEU A 400 2.13 -0.24 28.21
N SER A 401 3.38 -0.66 28.32
CA SER A 401 4.54 0.23 28.29
C SER A 401 4.70 0.91 26.93
N GLY A 402 5.48 1.98 26.85
CA GLY A 402 5.77 2.67 25.57
C GLY A 402 6.27 1.73 24.47
N PRO A 403 7.30 0.90 24.73
CA PRO A 403 7.79 -0.07 23.74
C PRO A 403 6.74 -1.10 23.30
N GLU A 404 5.88 -1.57 24.20
CA GLU A 404 4.78 -2.47 23.83
C GLU A 404 3.76 -1.74 22.92
N VAL A 405 3.36 -0.51 23.28
CA VAL A 405 2.48 0.30 22.42
C VAL A 405 3.11 0.55 21.04
N ALA A 406 4.42 0.75 20.96
CA ALA A 406 5.12 0.90 19.68
C ALA A 406 4.93 -0.32 18.77
N VAL A 407 5.04 -1.53 19.32
CA VAL A 407 4.80 -2.79 18.59
C VAL A 407 3.36 -2.88 18.12
N GLU A 408 2.40 -2.53 18.98
CA GLU A 408 0.97 -2.60 18.67
C GLU A 408 0.56 -1.59 17.59
N ILE A 409 1.11 -0.36 17.62
CA ILE A 409 0.87 0.64 16.55
C ILE A 409 1.38 0.12 15.21
N GLU A 410 2.61 -0.42 15.18
CA GLU A 410 3.19 -0.97 13.96
C GLU A 410 2.40 -2.17 13.44
N GLN A 411 1.98 -3.08 14.31
CA GLN A 411 1.13 -4.21 13.98
C GLN A 411 -0.22 -3.77 13.41
N TRP A 412 -0.91 -2.83 14.07
CA TRP A 412 -2.18 -2.30 13.62
C TRP A 412 -2.09 -1.71 12.20
N ILE A 413 -1.11 -0.85 11.96
CA ILE A 413 -0.89 -0.22 10.66
C ILE A 413 -0.56 -1.28 9.60
N ARG A 414 0.37 -2.20 9.90
CA ARG A 414 0.75 -3.28 8.99
C ARG A 414 -0.45 -4.14 8.61
N ASP A 415 -1.21 -4.59 9.60
CA ASP A 415 -2.30 -5.56 9.39
C ASP A 415 -3.47 -4.90 8.63
N TYR A 416 -3.77 -3.62 8.89
CA TYR A 416 -4.73 -2.84 8.09
C TYR A 416 -4.26 -2.72 6.63
N CYS A 417 -3.01 -2.28 6.41
CA CYS A 417 -2.46 -2.07 5.08
C CYS A 417 -2.33 -3.36 4.27
N ALA A 418 -2.00 -4.47 4.93
CA ALA A 418 -1.95 -5.79 4.30
C ALA A 418 -3.34 -6.28 3.89
N ARG A 419 -4.37 -5.95 4.68
CA ARG A 419 -5.77 -6.32 4.38
C ARG A 419 -6.41 -5.44 3.30
N TYR A 420 -6.09 -4.15 3.29
CA TYR A 420 -6.65 -3.15 2.38
C TYR A 420 -5.54 -2.41 1.60
N PRO A 421 -4.77 -3.11 0.75
CA PRO A 421 -3.66 -2.50 0.00
C PRO A 421 -4.13 -1.46 -1.03
N ASP A 422 -5.43 -1.45 -1.34
CA ASP A 422 -6.12 -0.53 -2.23
C ASP A 422 -6.72 0.70 -1.53
N THR A 423 -6.38 0.94 -0.26
CA THR A 423 -6.79 2.16 0.47
C THR A 423 -6.22 3.40 -0.22
N ALA A 424 -7.09 4.28 -0.72
CA ALA A 424 -6.64 5.43 -1.52
C ALA A 424 -6.06 6.57 -0.66
N MET A 425 -6.66 6.81 0.51
CA MET A 425 -6.30 7.91 1.42
C MET A 425 -6.37 7.42 2.86
N ILE A 426 -5.52 7.96 3.73
CA ILE A 426 -5.49 7.58 5.15
C ILE A 426 -5.33 8.83 5.99
N ASP A 427 -6.27 9.08 6.89
CA ASP A 427 -6.03 9.97 8.03
C ASP A 427 -5.07 9.22 8.97
N VAL A 428 -3.77 9.46 8.83
CA VAL A 428 -2.74 8.69 9.55
C VAL A 428 -2.68 9.13 11.01
N VAL A 429 -2.68 10.43 11.24
CA VAL A 429 -2.76 11.05 12.56
C VAL A 429 -3.96 12.01 12.56
N ASN A 430 -4.84 11.83 13.54
CA ASN A 430 -6.02 12.67 13.75
C ASN A 430 -5.85 13.52 15.02
N GLU A 431 -6.21 14.80 14.94
CA GLU A 431 -6.41 15.71 16.08
C GLU A 431 -5.21 15.90 17.01
N ALA A 432 -4.03 16.06 16.41
CA ALA A 432 -2.77 16.17 17.12
C ALA A 432 -2.40 17.61 17.53
N VAL A 433 -3.17 18.63 17.12
CA VAL A 433 -3.01 19.99 17.64
C VAL A 433 -3.15 19.99 19.17
N PRO A 434 -2.22 20.63 19.92
CA PRO A 434 -2.33 20.73 21.37
C PRO A 434 -3.68 21.30 21.83
N GLY A 435 -4.32 20.63 22.78
CA GLY A 435 -5.67 20.98 23.27
C GLY A 435 -6.81 20.27 22.55
N HIS A 436 -6.53 19.49 21.49
CA HIS A 436 -7.51 18.61 20.85
C HIS A 436 -7.45 17.20 21.47
N GLN A 437 -7.34 16.14 20.67
CA GLN A 437 -7.25 14.75 21.11
C GLN A 437 -5.94 14.08 20.66
N PRO A 438 -4.76 14.63 21.03
CA PRO A 438 -3.49 14.04 20.64
C PRO A 438 -3.33 12.62 21.22
N ALA A 439 -2.76 11.71 20.43
CA ALA A 439 -2.57 10.32 20.82
C ALA A 439 -1.45 10.16 21.85
N GLY A 440 -1.75 10.40 23.13
CA GLY A 440 -0.79 10.29 24.24
C GLY A 440 -0.13 8.91 24.36
N TYR A 441 -0.78 7.83 23.92
CA TYR A 441 -0.18 6.51 23.84
C TYR A 441 0.92 6.42 22.76
N ALA A 442 0.74 7.07 21.60
CA ALA A 442 1.76 7.12 20.56
C ALA A 442 2.93 8.02 20.98
N GLN A 443 2.66 9.12 21.68
CA GLN A 443 3.73 9.93 22.30
C GLN A 443 4.50 9.13 23.37
N ARG A 444 3.82 8.32 24.19
CA ARG A 444 4.47 7.39 25.13
C ARG A 444 5.34 6.35 24.41
N ALA A 445 4.92 5.91 23.22
CA ALA A 445 5.61 4.90 22.43
C ALA A 445 6.87 5.44 21.73
N PHE A 446 6.79 6.64 21.15
CA PHE A 446 7.81 7.15 20.22
C PHE A 446 8.42 8.50 20.64
N GLY A 447 8.05 9.03 21.81
CA GLY A 447 8.51 10.32 22.30
C GLY A 447 7.97 11.51 21.49
N ASN A 448 8.72 12.60 21.46
CA ASN A 448 8.26 13.87 20.87
C ASN A 448 8.06 13.80 19.34
N ASN A 449 8.71 12.87 18.66
CA ASN A 449 8.61 12.70 17.20
C ASN A 449 7.57 11.64 16.79
N TRP A 450 6.61 11.31 17.67
CA TRP A 450 5.65 10.25 17.42
C TRP A 450 4.84 10.43 16.13
N ILE A 451 4.47 11.67 15.77
CA ILE A 451 3.74 11.96 14.53
C ILE A 451 4.57 11.49 13.32
N GLN A 452 5.82 11.95 13.23
CA GLN A 452 6.74 11.55 12.16
C GLN A 452 6.91 10.03 12.11
N ARG A 453 7.05 9.38 13.27
CA ARG A 453 7.21 7.92 13.33
C ARG A 453 5.97 7.16 12.83
N VAL A 454 4.77 7.62 13.17
CA VAL A 454 3.52 7.00 12.69
C VAL A 454 3.37 7.20 11.17
N PHE A 455 3.71 8.38 10.63
CA PHE A 455 3.72 8.60 9.18
C PHE A 455 4.77 7.74 8.45
N GLN A 456 5.94 7.52 9.04
CA GLN A 456 6.95 6.60 8.49
C GLN A 456 6.42 5.16 8.43
N LEU A 457 5.78 4.68 9.51
CA LEU A 457 5.14 3.36 9.54
C LEU A 457 4.03 3.27 8.48
N ALA A 458 3.16 4.28 8.37
CA ALA A 458 2.12 4.31 7.36
C ALA A 458 2.70 4.30 5.93
N ARG A 459 3.77 5.07 5.65
CA ARG A 459 4.45 5.04 4.35
C ARG A 459 5.07 3.67 4.04
N GLN A 460 5.63 3.02 5.06
CA GLN A 460 6.22 1.70 4.92
C GLN A 460 5.16 0.68 4.50
N TYR A 461 4.06 0.58 5.25
CA TYR A 461 3.06 -0.48 5.05
C TYR A 461 1.97 -0.13 4.02
N CYS A 462 1.63 1.14 3.85
CA CYS A 462 0.65 1.67 2.89
C CYS A 462 1.33 2.62 1.86
N PRO A 463 2.30 2.15 1.05
CA PRO A 463 3.11 3.03 0.20
C PRO A 463 2.32 3.74 -0.91
N ASN A 464 1.16 3.18 -1.31
CA ASN A 464 0.32 3.67 -2.41
C ASN A 464 -0.76 4.66 -1.96
N SER A 465 -0.96 4.84 -0.66
CA SER A 465 -2.00 5.71 -0.12
C SER A 465 -1.51 7.16 0.02
N ILE A 466 -2.43 8.11 -0.11
CA ILE A 466 -2.17 9.51 0.27
C ILE A 466 -2.25 9.60 1.80
N LEU A 467 -1.16 10.03 2.42
CA LEU A 467 -1.04 10.12 3.89
C LEU A 467 -1.41 11.52 4.38
N ILE A 468 -2.49 11.60 5.18
CA ILE A 468 -3.14 12.85 5.58
C ILE A 468 -2.92 13.09 7.07
N LEU A 469 -2.49 14.31 7.42
CA LEU A 469 -2.62 14.85 8.79
C LEU A 469 -3.97 15.56 8.90
N ASN A 470 -4.89 15.00 9.68
CA ASN A 470 -6.28 15.45 9.78
C ASN A 470 -6.56 16.12 11.12
N ASP A 471 -7.30 17.23 11.12
CA ASP A 471 -7.63 17.93 12.37
C ASP A 471 -8.89 18.81 12.23
N TYR A 472 -9.50 19.20 13.36
CA TYR A 472 -10.61 20.15 13.42
C TYR A 472 -10.15 21.56 13.78
N ASN A 473 -11.12 22.48 13.81
CA ASN A 473 -10.98 23.91 14.06
C ASN A 473 -10.16 24.68 13.03
N ASN A 474 -9.19 24.07 12.34
CA ASN A 474 -8.21 24.68 11.44
C ASN A 474 -8.71 25.70 10.40
N ILE A 475 -10.01 25.77 10.08
CA ILE A 475 -10.59 26.86 9.28
C ILE A 475 -11.05 28.04 10.16
N ARG A 476 -11.79 27.76 11.24
CA ARG A 476 -12.43 28.77 12.09
C ARG A 476 -11.49 29.29 13.18
N TRP A 477 -10.79 28.39 13.86
CA TRP A 477 -9.95 28.63 15.03
C TRP A 477 -8.64 27.84 14.92
N GLN A 478 -7.63 28.18 15.73
CA GLN A 478 -6.40 27.38 15.86
C GLN A 478 -5.68 27.06 14.52
N HIS A 479 -5.87 27.89 13.49
CA HIS A 479 -5.28 27.65 12.17
C HIS A 479 -3.75 27.76 12.21
N ASN A 480 -3.20 28.62 13.09
CA ASN A 480 -1.76 28.83 13.21
C ASN A 480 -1.08 27.61 13.85
N GLU A 481 -1.73 27.01 14.83
CA GLU A 481 -1.30 25.81 15.54
C GLU A 481 -1.31 24.62 14.59
N PHE A 482 -2.37 24.47 13.79
CA PHE A 482 -2.42 23.45 12.74
C PHE A 482 -1.35 23.66 11.66
N ILE A 483 -1.17 24.90 11.18
CA ILE A 483 -0.12 25.25 10.21
C ILE A 483 1.27 24.91 10.77
N ALA A 484 1.55 25.26 12.03
CA ALA A 484 2.82 24.96 12.67
C ALA A 484 3.05 23.45 12.78
N LEU A 485 2.03 22.70 13.19
CA LEU A 485 2.08 21.24 13.29
C LEU A 485 2.35 20.59 11.93
N ALA A 486 1.62 20.98 10.90
CA ALA A 486 1.74 20.44 9.54
C ALA A 486 3.12 20.75 8.93
N LYS A 487 3.62 21.99 9.09
CA LYS A 487 4.95 22.39 8.62
C LYS A 487 6.06 21.58 9.29
N ALA A 488 5.92 21.27 10.58
CA ALA A 488 6.89 20.45 11.31
C ALA A 488 6.98 18.99 10.78
N GLN A 489 5.97 18.51 10.04
CA GLN A 489 6.01 17.17 9.42
C GLN A 489 6.61 17.17 8.01
N GLY A 490 6.55 18.29 7.29
CA GLY A 490 7.21 18.44 5.99
C GLY A 490 6.86 17.33 4.99
N ASN A 491 7.86 16.53 4.60
CA ASN A 491 7.72 15.47 3.59
C ASN A 491 7.19 14.13 4.14
N TYR A 492 6.95 14.02 5.45
CA TYR A 492 6.29 12.84 6.01
C TYR A 492 4.79 12.78 5.65
N ILE A 493 4.18 13.93 5.33
CA ILE A 493 2.76 14.03 4.95
C ILE A 493 2.62 14.34 3.45
N ASP A 494 1.60 13.75 2.83
CA ASP A 494 1.23 14.04 1.44
C ASP A 494 0.21 15.17 1.35
N ALA A 495 -0.68 15.26 2.34
CA ALA A 495 -1.79 16.21 2.35
C ALA A 495 -2.21 16.59 3.77
N VAL A 496 -3.03 17.63 3.87
CA VAL A 496 -3.70 18.04 5.11
C VAL A 496 -5.21 17.89 5.00
N GLY A 497 -5.83 17.39 6.06
CA GLY A 497 -7.27 17.25 6.20
C GLY A 497 -7.84 18.35 7.08
N LEU A 498 -8.77 19.12 6.52
CA LEU A 498 -9.54 20.13 7.23
C LEU A 498 -10.91 19.55 7.53
N GLN A 499 -11.16 19.10 8.76
CA GLN A 499 -12.43 18.46 9.12
C GLN A 499 -13.62 19.37 8.80
N ALA A 500 -13.48 20.68 9.00
CA ALA A 500 -14.49 21.66 8.60
C ALA A 500 -15.86 21.48 9.29
N HIS A 501 -15.88 20.94 10.50
CA HIS A 501 -17.09 20.85 11.32
C HIS A 501 -17.66 22.24 11.67
N GLU A 502 -18.98 22.37 11.62
CA GLU A 502 -19.75 23.50 12.17
C GLU A 502 -19.21 24.91 11.81
N LEU A 503 -18.91 25.14 10.53
CA LEU A 503 -18.51 26.47 10.04
C LEU A 503 -19.66 27.49 10.01
N LYS A 504 -20.78 27.18 10.67
CA LYS A 504 -21.99 28.00 10.71
C LYS A 504 -21.68 29.47 11.04
N GLY A 505 -22.13 30.36 10.16
CA GLY A 505 -21.97 31.82 10.31
C GLY A 505 -20.62 32.36 9.79
N MET A 506 -19.70 31.52 9.32
CA MET A 506 -18.58 32.00 8.53
C MET A 506 -19.05 32.43 7.14
N THR A 507 -18.45 33.48 6.61
CA THR A 507 -18.69 33.92 5.23
C THR A 507 -17.79 33.13 4.26
N ALA A 508 -18.20 33.06 2.99
CA ALA A 508 -17.38 32.49 1.92
C ALA A 508 -15.95 33.08 1.87
N ALA A 509 -15.83 34.40 2.12
CA ALA A 509 -14.55 35.09 2.14
C ALA A 509 -13.66 34.66 3.32
N GLN A 510 -14.22 34.49 4.52
CA GLN A 510 -13.47 34.01 5.69
C GLN A 510 -12.97 32.58 5.49
N VAL A 511 -13.83 31.68 5.00
CA VAL A 511 -13.46 30.29 4.70
C VAL A 511 -12.36 30.26 3.63
N LYS A 512 -12.52 31.02 2.54
CA LYS A 512 -11.49 31.08 1.48
C LYS A 512 -10.15 31.59 2.03
N THR A 513 -10.17 32.65 2.82
CA THR A 513 -8.95 33.25 3.40
C THR A 513 -8.22 32.27 4.30
N ALA A 514 -8.95 31.50 5.10
CA ALA A 514 -8.35 30.46 5.95
C ALA A 514 -7.69 29.35 5.13
N ILE A 515 -8.36 28.84 4.08
CA ILE A 515 -7.80 27.80 3.20
C ILE A 515 -6.60 28.32 2.42
N ASP A 516 -6.68 29.54 1.86
CA ASP A 516 -5.56 30.20 1.16
C ASP A 516 -4.34 30.31 2.11
N ASN A 517 -4.56 30.75 3.36
CA ASN A 517 -3.49 30.90 4.35
C ASN A 517 -2.82 29.56 4.70
N ILE A 518 -3.61 28.51 4.94
CA ILE A 518 -3.09 27.16 5.20
C ILE A 518 -2.27 26.67 4.00
N TRP A 519 -2.80 26.79 2.78
CA TRP A 519 -2.08 26.36 1.58
C TRP A 519 -0.78 27.14 1.38
N ASN A 520 -0.80 28.47 1.49
CA ASN A 520 0.36 29.33 1.32
C ASN A 520 1.49 29.00 2.31
N GLN A 521 1.14 28.54 3.53
CA GLN A 521 2.11 28.27 4.59
C GLN A 521 2.61 26.82 4.61
N VAL A 522 1.74 25.85 4.27
CA VAL A 522 2.03 24.41 4.35
C VAL A 522 2.47 23.85 3.00
N GLY A 523 1.91 24.34 1.89
CA GLY A 523 2.27 23.93 0.53
C GLY A 523 1.86 22.50 0.15
N LYS A 524 0.87 21.93 0.83
CA LYS A 524 0.37 20.56 0.60
C LYS A 524 -1.06 20.56 0.05
N PRO A 525 -1.44 19.57 -0.77
CA PRO A 525 -2.83 19.28 -1.12
C PRO A 525 -3.76 19.30 0.10
N ILE A 526 -4.96 19.87 -0.08
CA ILE A 526 -5.97 20.00 0.97
C ILE A 526 -7.14 19.08 0.67
N TYR A 527 -7.64 18.39 1.69
CA TYR A 527 -8.93 17.70 1.68
C TYR A 527 -9.86 18.36 2.68
N ILE A 528 -11.09 18.66 2.26
CA ILE A 528 -12.17 18.94 3.22
C ILE A 528 -12.68 17.58 3.67
N SER A 529 -12.38 17.20 4.90
CA SER A 529 -12.40 15.79 5.30
C SER A 529 -13.66 15.35 6.03
N GLU A 530 -14.42 16.26 6.66
CA GLU A 530 -15.55 15.93 7.54
C GLU A 530 -16.64 17.05 7.57
N TYR A 531 -16.92 17.71 6.45
CA TYR A 531 -17.77 18.90 6.44
C TYR A 531 -19.23 18.61 6.85
N ASP A 532 -19.77 19.41 7.76
CA ASP A 532 -21.16 19.36 8.20
C ASP A 532 -21.69 20.75 8.63
N ILE A 533 -23.03 20.88 8.68
CA ILE A 533 -23.75 22.02 9.25
C ILE A 533 -25.00 21.51 9.96
N GLY A 534 -24.95 21.50 11.29
CA GLY A 534 -26.01 21.17 12.22
C GLY A 534 -26.99 22.30 12.40
N ASP A 535 -28.09 22.27 11.63
CA ASP A 535 -29.20 23.18 11.84
C ASP A 535 -30.52 22.54 11.40
N THR A 536 -31.51 22.54 12.29
CA THR A 536 -32.85 22.05 11.99
C THR A 536 -33.64 23.01 11.10
N ASN A 537 -33.22 24.28 10.98
CA ASN A 537 -33.77 25.22 10.02
C ASN A 537 -33.12 25.02 8.64
N ASP A 538 -33.88 24.43 7.73
CA ASP A 538 -33.46 24.13 6.36
C ASP A 538 -32.90 25.35 5.61
N GLN A 539 -33.44 26.55 5.85
CA GLN A 539 -32.98 27.75 5.16
C GLN A 539 -31.60 28.18 5.67
N VAL A 540 -31.34 28.04 6.98
CA VAL A 540 -30.03 28.35 7.56
C VAL A 540 -29.00 27.31 7.12
N GLN A 541 -29.36 26.02 7.11
CA GLN A 541 -28.48 24.97 6.59
C GLN A 541 -28.14 25.24 5.11
N LEU A 542 -29.14 25.51 4.27
CA LEU A 542 -28.95 25.84 2.86
C LEU A 542 -28.04 27.05 2.65
N GLN A 543 -28.24 28.14 3.41
CA GLN A 543 -27.40 29.35 3.31
C GLN A 543 -25.94 29.07 3.61
N ASN A 544 -25.63 28.24 4.62
CA ASN A 544 -24.24 27.89 4.93
C ASN A 544 -23.63 26.98 3.85
N PHE A 545 -24.38 26.01 3.32
CA PHE A 545 -23.92 25.21 2.17
C PHE A 545 -23.64 26.09 0.94
N GLN A 546 -24.52 27.05 0.63
CA GLN A 546 -24.33 28.02 -0.44
C GLN A 546 -23.11 28.92 -0.23
N ALA A 547 -22.76 29.23 1.02
CA ALA A 547 -21.58 30.02 1.34
C ALA A 547 -20.27 29.23 1.24
N HIS A 548 -20.22 28.00 1.75
CA HIS A 548 -18.96 27.26 1.92
C HIS A 548 -18.65 26.29 0.78
N PHE A 549 -19.64 25.52 0.30
CA PHE A 549 -19.39 24.47 -0.67
C PHE A 549 -18.79 24.97 -1.99
N PRO A 550 -19.21 26.13 -2.56
CA PRO A 550 -18.58 26.66 -3.75
C PRO A 550 -17.11 27.06 -3.52
N VAL A 551 -16.76 27.50 -2.30
CA VAL A 551 -15.38 27.81 -1.94
C VAL A 551 -14.56 26.53 -2.02
N PHE A 552 -14.99 25.45 -1.36
CA PHE A 552 -14.28 24.17 -1.38
C PHE A 552 -14.16 23.60 -2.80
N TYR A 553 -15.28 23.53 -3.52
CA TYR A 553 -15.35 22.89 -4.83
C TYR A 553 -14.52 23.63 -5.88
N ASN A 554 -14.45 24.96 -5.82
CA ASN A 554 -13.71 25.76 -6.79
C ASN A 554 -12.27 26.10 -6.34
N HIS A 555 -11.87 25.82 -5.10
CA HIS A 555 -10.54 26.16 -4.61
C HIS A 555 -9.44 25.33 -5.32
N PRO A 556 -8.41 25.92 -5.94
CA PRO A 556 -7.45 25.18 -6.78
C PRO A 556 -6.63 24.13 -6.03
N HIS A 557 -6.52 24.25 -4.71
CA HIS A 557 -5.72 23.35 -3.86
C HIS A 557 -6.53 22.37 -3.01
N VAL A 558 -7.86 22.39 -3.13
CA VAL A 558 -8.73 21.38 -2.50
C VAL A 558 -8.93 20.22 -3.48
N HIS A 559 -8.54 19.01 -3.12
CA HIS A 559 -8.57 17.84 -4.01
C HIS A 559 -9.80 16.93 -3.83
N GLY A 560 -10.51 17.08 -2.71
CA GLY A 560 -11.74 16.34 -2.45
C GLY A 560 -12.50 16.89 -1.26
N ILE A 561 -13.80 16.59 -1.23
CA ILE A 561 -14.72 17.03 -0.18
C ILE A 561 -15.44 15.80 0.33
N THR A 562 -15.37 15.54 1.64
CA THR A 562 -16.15 14.51 2.32
C THR A 562 -17.14 15.21 3.24
N LEU A 563 -18.42 14.87 3.14
CA LEU A 563 -19.42 15.29 4.12
C LEU A 563 -19.46 14.29 5.28
N TRP A 564 -19.63 14.77 6.51
CA TRP A 564 -19.69 13.91 7.70
C TRP A 564 -21.12 13.49 8.05
N GLY A 565 -21.73 12.80 7.09
CA GLY A 565 -23.05 12.22 7.21
C GLY A 565 -24.09 13.03 6.45
N TYR A 566 -25.16 12.35 6.05
CA TYR A 566 -26.19 12.95 5.21
C TYR A 566 -27.59 12.45 5.49
N VAL A 567 -27.80 11.52 6.42
CA VAL A 567 -29.13 11.00 6.74
C VAL A 567 -29.61 11.60 8.06
N VAL A 568 -30.75 12.29 8.03
CA VAL A 568 -31.35 12.93 9.22
C VAL A 568 -31.54 11.89 10.33
N GLY A 569 -31.07 12.23 11.54
CA GLY A 569 -31.14 11.35 12.72
C GLY A 569 -30.10 10.22 12.73
N ARG A 570 -29.20 10.17 11.76
CA ARG A 570 -28.10 9.18 11.65
C ARG A 570 -26.73 9.84 11.53
N THR A 571 -26.63 11.12 11.92
CA THR A 571 -25.41 11.91 11.96
C THR A 571 -25.02 12.16 13.41
N TRP A 572 -23.73 12.39 13.66
CA TRP A 572 -23.20 12.65 14.99
C TRP A 572 -23.68 13.99 15.59
N ILE A 573 -23.99 14.98 14.73
CA ILE A 573 -24.58 16.27 15.09
C ILE A 573 -26.05 16.30 14.68
N GLU A 574 -26.91 16.76 15.58
CA GLU A 574 -28.34 16.97 15.29
C GLU A 574 -28.54 18.01 14.18
N GLY A 575 -29.43 17.71 13.24
CA GLY A 575 -29.76 18.65 12.17
C GLY A 575 -28.72 18.73 11.05
N SER A 576 -27.64 17.93 11.05
CA SER A 576 -26.65 17.95 9.97
C SER A 576 -26.99 17.05 8.77
N GLY A 577 -27.92 16.10 8.94
CA GLY A 577 -28.42 15.27 7.82
C GLY A 577 -28.99 16.11 6.67
N LEU A 578 -28.89 15.62 5.44
CA LEU A 578 -29.24 16.29 4.19
C LEU A 578 -30.40 15.59 3.46
N ILE A 579 -30.65 14.32 3.74
CA ILE A 579 -31.80 13.55 3.27
C ILE A 579 -32.54 12.93 4.45
N GLN A 580 -33.84 12.78 4.32
CA GLN A 580 -34.62 11.90 5.18
C GLN A 580 -34.25 10.44 4.90
N ASP A 581 -34.53 9.53 5.84
CA ASP A 581 -34.18 8.11 5.70
C ASP A 581 -34.76 7.47 4.43
N ASN A 582 -35.98 7.89 4.04
CA ASN A 582 -36.67 7.49 2.81
C ASN A 582 -36.10 8.10 1.52
N GLY A 583 -35.03 8.89 1.60
CA GLY A 583 -34.36 9.52 0.46
C GLY A 583 -34.88 10.91 0.07
N THR A 584 -35.91 11.45 0.73
CA THR A 584 -36.39 12.81 0.45
C THR A 584 -35.31 13.84 0.78
N PRO A 585 -34.85 14.66 -0.17
CA PRO A 585 -33.81 15.66 0.08
C PRO A 585 -34.34 16.85 0.88
N ARG A 586 -33.54 17.32 1.84
CA ARG A 586 -33.69 18.67 2.42
C ARG A 586 -33.22 19.72 1.40
N PRO A 587 -33.60 21.00 1.54
CA PRO A 587 -33.24 22.05 0.59
C PRO A 587 -31.74 22.15 0.28
N ALA A 588 -30.85 21.97 1.28
CA ALA A 588 -29.40 21.93 1.06
C ALA A 588 -28.97 20.79 0.13
N MET A 589 -29.55 19.59 0.27
CA MET A 589 -29.29 18.46 -0.64
C MET A 589 -29.84 18.72 -2.04
N THR A 590 -31.07 19.24 -2.16
CA THR A 590 -31.64 19.60 -3.46
C THR A 590 -30.73 20.58 -4.20
N TRP A 591 -30.19 21.56 -3.49
CA TRP A 591 -29.23 22.50 -4.05
C TRP A 591 -27.91 21.82 -4.45
N LEU A 592 -27.32 20.95 -3.62
CA LEU A 592 -26.11 20.20 -3.96
C LEU A 592 -26.29 19.31 -5.20
N ILE A 593 -27.41 18.57 -5.27
CA ILE A 593 -27.74 17.72 -6.41
C ILE A 593 -27.76 18.53 -7.71
N ASN A 594 -28.48 19.65 -7.70
CA ASN A 594 -28.67 20.48 -8.88
C ASN A 594 -27.40 21.22 -9.34
N ASN A 595 -26.47 21.52 -8.41
CA ASN A 595 -25.33 22.38 -8.70
C ASN A 595 -23.99 21.65 -8.75
N TYR A 596 -23.83 20.48 -8.14
CA TYR A 596 -22.51 19.83 -7.99
C TYR A 596 -22.51 18.31 -8.22
N LEU A 597 -23.59 17.59 -7.87
CA LEU A 597 -23.57 16.11 -7.93
C LEU A 597 -23.98 15.53 -9.30
N ASN A 598 -24.78 16.26 -10.09
CA ASN A 598 -25.26 15.80 -11.41
C ASN A 598 -24.33 16.21 -12.60
N GLN A 599 -23.04 16.51 -12.37
CA GLN A 599 -22.10 17.08 -13.37
C GLN A 599 -21.03 16.13 -13.95
#